data_AF-A0A7M1B4C7-F1
#
_entry.id   AF-A0A7M1B4C7-F1
#
_cell.length_a   1.000
_cell.length_b   1.000
_cell.length_c   1.000
_cell.angle_alpha   90.00
_cell.angle_beta   90.00
_cell.angle_gamma   90.00
#
_symmetry.space_group_name_H-M   'P 1'
#
loop_
_entity.id
_entity.type
_entity.pdbx_description
1 polymer ?
#
loop_
_entity_poly.entity_id
_entity_poly.type
_entity_poly.pdbx_seq_one_letter_code
_entity_poly.pdbx_strand_id
1 'polypeptide(L)'
;MVEEQVKKLKKVVELVDKVQVNPDVTVDYFIPGVLVTENVKGHDEAKGPYIQFTYAVNDTDSHIQIVPLTLNDLEKTPEDLANYITFSLETFMAEMDSRQFGAQ
;
A
#
# COMPACT_ATOMS: atom_id res chain seq x y z
N MET A 1 5.24 22.05 3.90
CA MET A 1 4.24 21.13 3.31
C MET A 1 4.63 19.65 3.41
N VAL A 2 5.86 19.32 3.83
CA VAL A 2 6.34 17.93 3.85
C VAL A 2 6.05 17.23 5.18
N GLU A 3 6.39 17.87 6.32
CA GLU A 3 6.26 17.27 7.66
C GLU A 3 4.85 16.79 8.04
N GLU A 4 3.82 17.55 7.68
CA GLU A 4 2.43 17.19 7.98
C GLU A 4 1.97 15.97 7.18
N GLN A 5 2.37 15.88 5.91
CA GLN A 5 2.10 14.72 5.07
C GLN A 5 2.87 13.50 5.56
N VAL A 6 4.13 13.65 6.01
CA VAL A 6 4.88 12.54 6.61
C VAL A 6 4.15 12.00 7.84
N LYS A 7 3.70 12.88 8.74
CA LYS A 7 2.98 12.48 9.95
C LYS A 7 1.66 11.79 9.62
N LYS A 8 0.93 12.33 8.64
CA LYS A 8 -0.30 11.72 8.14
C LYS A 8 -0.03 10.32 7.59
N LEU A 9 0.96 10.18 6.72
CA LEU A 9 1.30 8.91 6.08
C LEU A 9 1.81 7.88 7.09
N LYS A 10 2.63 8.29 8.07
CA LYS A 10 3.00 7.42 9.20
C LYS A 10 1.78 6.93 9.96
N LYS A 11 0.83 7.82 10.27
CA LYS A 11 -0.39 7.44 10.98
C LYS A 11 -1.25 6.49 10.15
N VAL A 12 -1.29 6.69 8.83
CA VAL A 12 -1.94 5.77 7.88
C VAL A 12 -1.27 4.40 7.92
N VAL A 13 0.07 4.35 7.87
CA VAL A 13 0.83 3.10 7.99
C VAL A 13 0.47 2.38 9.29
N GLU A 14 0.49 3.09 10.43
CA GLU A 14 0.14 2.49 11.72
C GLU A 14 -1.31 2.00 11.79
N LEU A 15 -2.24 2.65 11.10
CA LEU A 15 -3.64 2.22 11.02
C LEU A 15 -3.77 0.98 10.13
N VAL A 16 -3.09 0.97 8.99
CA VAL A 16 -3.12 -0.16 8.04
C VAL A 16 -2.40 -1.37 8.63
N ASP A 17 -1.25 -1.19 9.27
CA ASP A 17 -0.48 -2.25 9.95
C ASP A 17 -1.31 -2.92 11.06
N LYS A 18 -2.09 -2.15 11.82
CA LYS A 18 -3.03 -2.70 12.81
C LYS A 18 -4.13 -3.55 12.21
N VAL A 19 -4.52 -3.27 10.97
CA VAL A 19 -5.56 -4.03 10.25
C VAL A 19 -4.94 -5.19 9.45
N GLN A 20 -3.69 -5.04 9.00
CA GLN A 20 -2.91 -6.03 8.28
C GLN A 20 -2.47 -7.15 9.24
N VAL A 21 -3.40 -8.06 9.52
CA VAL A 21 -3.15 -9.27 10.30
C VAL A 21 -2.47 -10.36 9.47
N ASN A 22 -2.40 -10.19 8.15
CA ASN A 22 -1.91 -11.20 7.23
C ASN A 22 -0.39 -11.10 7.04
N PRO A 23 0.39 -12.13 7.40
CA PRO A 23 1.84 -12.16 7.18
C PRO A 23 2.22 -12.36 5.70
N ASP A 24 1.29 -12.86 4.87
CA ASP A 24 1.50 -13.10 3.44
C ASP A 24 1.44 -11.82 2.59
N VAL A 25 0.95 -10.71 3.15
CA VAL A 25 0.93 -9.42 2.46
C VAL A 25 1.85 -8.43 3.17
N THR A 26 2.59 -7.66 2.40
CA THR A 26 3.45 -6.57 2.88
C THR A 26 3.00 -5.27 2.23
N VAL A 27 2.86 -4.21 3.03
CA VAL A 27 2.48 -2.89 2.55
C VAL A 27 3.69 -1.95 2.64
N ASP A 28 4.18 -1.54 1.47
CA ASP A 28 5.27 -0.61 1.31
C ASP A 28 4.76 0.75 0.86
N TYR A 29 5.45 1.80 1.30
CA TYR A 29 5.13 3.19 1.01
C TYR A 29 6.28 3.86 0.26
N PHE A 30 5.92 4.55 -0.82
CA PHE A 30 6.83 5.37 -1.60
C PHE A 30 6.37 6.83 -1.60
N ILE A 31 7.16 7.71 -1.01
CA ILE A 31 6.87 9.13 -0.94
C ILE A 31 8.16 9.87 -1.31
N PRO A 32 8.24 10.45 -2.53
CA PRO A 32 9.47 11.06 -3.02
C PRO A 32 9.91 12.21 -2.11
N GLY A 33 11.17 12.19 -1.69
CA GLY A 33 11.78 13.18 -0.79
C GLY A 33 11.35 13.11 0.68
N VAL A 34 10.63 12.06 1.08
CA VAL A 34 10.02 11.95 2.42
C VAL A 34 10.33 10.62 3.09
N LEU A 35 9.81 9.54 2.51
CA LEU A 35 9.84 8.22 3.13
C LEU A 35 9.70 7.19 2.02
N VAL A 36 10.70 6.34 1.94
CA VAL A 36 10.79 5.25 1.00
C VAL A 36 11.03 4.01 1.85
N THR A 37 10.13 3.06 1.75
CA THR A 37 10.32 1.74 2.34
C THR A 37 11.21 0.90 1.42
N GLU A 38 12.10 0.10 2.00
CA GLU A 38 13.19 -0.56 1.26
C GLU A 38 12.71 -1.59 0.23
N ASN A 39 11.47 -2.10 0.33
CA ASN A 39 10.95 -3.11 -0.61
C ASN A 39 10.17 -2.54 -1.81
N VAL A 40 10.13 -1.21 -1.98
CA VAL A 40 9.51 -0.60 -3.15
C VAL A 40 10.28 -0.97 -4.42
N LYS A 41 9.70 -1.83 -5.26
CA LYS A 41 10.29 -2.26 -6.54
C LYS A 41 9.84 -1.31 -7.64
N GLY A 42 10.80 -0.70 -8.34
CA GLY A 42 10.52 0.24 -9.42
C GLY A 42 10.28 1.66 -8.91
N HIS A 43 11.22 2.16 -8.10
CA HIS A 43 11.28 3.53 -7.59
C HIS A 43 11.31 4.54 -8.75
N ASP A 44 10.14 4.99 -9.16
CA ASP A 44 9.98 5.95 -10.23
C ASP A 44 9.55 7.28 -9.59
N GLU A 45 10.53 8.16 -9.31
CA GLU A 45 10.25 9.48 -8.72
C GLU A 45 9.30 10.31 -9.62
N ALA A 46 9.24 9.99 -10.91
CA ALA A 46 8.33 10.59 -11.87
C ALA A 46 6.84 10.24 -11.64
N LYS A 47 6.53 9.15 -10.92
CA LYS A 47 5.15 8.71 -10.66
C LYS A 47 4.52 9.36 -9.43
N GLY A 48 5.31 10.10 -8.63
CA GLY A 48 4.82 10.73 -7.41
C GLY A 48 4.65 9.73 -6.26
N PRO A 49 3.97 10.12 -5.17
CA PRO A 49 3.75 9.25 -4.01
C PRO A 49 2.80 8.11 -4.36
N TYR A 50 3.10 6.90 -3.89
CA TYR A 50 2.26 5.72 -4.07
C TYR A 50 2.47 4.71 -2.95
N ILE A 51 1.57 3.73 -2.89
CA ILE A 51 1.61 2.61 -1.97
C ILE A 51 1.76 1.34 -2.79
N GLN A 52 2.61 0.44 -2.34
CA GLN A 52 2.87 -0.84 -2.98
C GLN A 52 2.40 -1.96 -2.06
N PHE A 53 1.46 -2.76 -2.54
CA PHE A 53 1.06 -4.00 -1.89
C PHE A 53 1.82 -5.15 -2.51
N THR A 54 2.50 -5.94 -1.69
CA THR A 54 3.26 -7.11 -2.11
C THR A 54 2.62 -8.33 -1.45
N TYR A 55 1.94 -9.16 -2.23
CA TYR A 55 1.37 -10.42 -1.78
C TYR A 55 2.30 -11.57 -2.16
N ALA A 56 2.88 -12.22 -1.17
CA ALA A 56 3.73 -13.38 -1.35
C ALA A 56 2.83 -14.60 -1.61
N VAL A 57 2.72 -15.00 -2.88
CA VAL A 57 1.94 -16.19 -3.27
C VAL A 57 2.75 -17.46 -3.02
N ASN A 58 4.06 -17.42 -3.33
CA ASN A 58 5.04 -18.47 -3.11
C ASN A 58 6.45 -17.87 -2.95
N ASP A 59 7.45 -18.69 -2.61
CA ASP A 59 8.86 -18.28 -2.46
C ASP A 59 9.45 -17.60 -3.72
N THR A 60 8.88 -17.91 -4.90
CA THR A 60 9.33 -17.40 -6.20
C THR A 60 8.37 -16.41 -6.84
N ASP A 61 7.10 -16.40 -6.43
CA ASP A 61 6.06 -15.61 -7.07
C ASP A 61 5.37 -14.69 -6.05
N SER A 62 5.42 -13.40 -6.34
CA SER A 62 4.85 -12.36 -5.51
C SER A 62 4.14 -11.37 -6.40
N HIS A 63 2.86 -11.13 -6.10
CA HIS A 63 2.07 -10.18 -6.83
C HIS A 63 2.23 -8.79 -6.22
N ILE A 64 2.56 -7.82 -7.07
CA ILE A 64 2.77 -6.43 -6.65
C ILE A 64 1.67 -5.57 -7.25
N GLN A 65 0.96 -4.82 -6.40
CA GLN A 65 0.01 -3.80 -6.82
C GLN A 65 0.48 -2.43 -6.37
N ILE A 66 0.54 -1.48 -7.31
CA ILE A 66 0.90 -0.09 -7.03
C ILE A 66 -0.37 0.75 -7.05
N VAL A 67 -0.66 1.39 -5.92
CA VAL A 67 -1.77 2.34 -5.74
C VAL A 67 -1.20 3.75 -5.71
N PRO A 68 -1.32 4.53 -6.81
CA PRO A 68 -0.85 5.91 -6.84
C PRO A 68 -1.65 6.76 -5.87
N LEU A 69 -0.96 7.51 -5.01
CA LEU A 69 -1.58 8.48 -4.12
C LEU A 69 -1.72 9.81 -4.87
N THR A 70 -2.95 10.19 -5.17
CA THR A 70 -3.19 11.49 -5.79
C THR A 70 -3.12 12.61 -4.75
N LEU A 71 -2.94 13.85 -5.21
CA LEU A 71 -3.03 15.03 -4.35
C LEU A 71 -4.33 15.05 -3.53
N ASN A 72 -5.44 14.63 -4.14
CA ASN A 72 -6.74 14.58 -3.48
C ASN A 72 -6.77 13.55 -2.33
N ASP A 73 -6.04 12.45 -2.44
CA ASP A 73 -5.85 11.47 -1.36
C ASP A 73 -4.97 12.01 -0.23
N LEU A 74 -4.00 12.85 -0.59
CA LEU A 74 -3.15 13.56 0.36
C LEU A 74 -3.88 14.70 1.08
N GLU A 75 -4.92 15.27 0.49
CA GLU A 75 -5.81 16.27 1.11
C GLU A 75 -6.82 15.66 2.09
N LYS A 76 -7.15 14.37 1.97
CA LYS A 76 -8.07 13.66 2.88
C LYS A 76 -7.54 13.52 4.32
N THR A 77 -8.35 13.05 5.26
CA THR A 77 -7.86 12.73 6.61
C THR A 77 -7.01 11.45 6.58
N PRO A 78 -6.07 11.26 7.54
CA PRO A 78 -5.34 9.99 7.66
C PRO A 78 -6.27 8.79 7.83
N GLU A 79 -7.41 8.96 8.47
CA GLU A 79 -8.39 7.90 8.69
C GLU A 79 -9.10 7.49 7.40
N ASP A 80 -9.50 8.46 6.57
CA ASP A 80 -10.12 8.17 5.26
C ASP A 80 -9.12 7.47 4.33
N LEU A 81 -7.87 7.94 4.33
CA LEU A 81 -6.81 7.32 3.54
C LEU A 81 -6.49 5.90 4.02
N ALA A 82 -6.41 5.67 5.34
CA ALA A 82 -6.20 4.34 5.90
C ALA A 82 -7.36 3.39 5.57
N ASN A 83 -8.61 3.85 5.65
CA ASN A 83 -9.78 3.06 5.24
C ASN A 83 -9.73 2.71 3.74
N TYR A 84 -9.38 3.67 2.89
CA TYR A 84 -9.22 3.43 1.45
C TYR A 84 -8.15 2.38 1.13
N ILE A 85 -7.00 2.49 1.80
CA ILE A 85 -5.88 1.54 1.64
C ILE A 85 -6.28 0.17 2.15
N THR A 86 -6.90 0.10 3.32
CA THR A 86 -7.41 -1.15 3.90
C THR A 86 -8.39 -1.83 2.95
N PHE A 87 -9.38 -1.09 2.45
CA PHE A 87 -10.35 -1.64 1.49
C PHE A 87 -9.69 -2.10 0.19
N SER A 88 -8.72 -1.35 -0.33
CA SER A 88 -7.96 -1.74 -1.51
C SER A 88 -7.12 -3.00 -1.26
N LEU A 89 -6.50 -3.11 -0.08
CA LEU A 89 -5.74 -4.27 0.34
C LEU A 89 -6.64 -5.51 0.49
N GLU A 90 -7.79 -5.39 1.15
CA GLU A 90 -8.77 -6.47 1.28
C GLU A 90 -9.29 -6.93 -0.09
N THR A 91 -9.61 -5.99 -0.97
CA THR A 91 -10.05 -6.29 -2.34
C THR A 91 -8.94 -6.98 -3.12
N PHE A 92 -7.70 -6.54 -2.98
CA PHE A 92 -6.54 -7.14 -3.61
C PHE A 92 -6.29 -8.56 -3.13
N MET A 93 -6.32 -8.79 -1.82
CA MET A 93 -6.20 -10.14 -1.24
C MET A 93 -7.35 -11.03 -1.69
N ALA A 94 -8.59 -10.53 -1.69
CA ALA A 94 -9.74 -11.28 -2.19
C ALA A 94 -9.62 -11.61 -3.68
N GLU A 95 -9.06 -10.71 -4.50
CA GLU A 95 -8.77 -10.99 -5.91
C GLU A 95 -7.68 -12.06 -6.05
N MET A 96 -6.62 -12.01 -5.23
CA MET A 96 -5.57 -13.03 -5.23
C MET A 96 -6.08 -14.39 -4.80
N ASP A 97 -6.84 -14.45 -3.70
CA ASP A 97 -7.45 -15.68 -3.19
C ASP A 97 -8.41 -16.25 -4.24
N SER A 98 -9.24 -15.40 -4.85
CA SER A 98 -10.12 -15.80 -5.97
C SER A 98 -9.34 -16.25 -7.20
N ARG A 99 -8.16 -15.69 -7.52
CA ARG A 99 -7.33 -16.18 -8.64
C ARG A 99 -6.61 -17.49 -8.31
N GLN A 100 -6.17 -17.66 -7.06
CA GLN A 100 -5.53 -18.90 -6.59
C GLN A 100 -6.53 -20.05 -6.48
N PHE A 101 -7.73 -19.79 -5.98
CA PHE A 101 -8.75 -20.80 -5.70
C PHE A 101 -9.88 -20.85 -6.74
N GLY A 102 -10.02 -19.86 -7.62
CA GLY A 102 -11.13 -19.69 -8.55
C GLY A 102 -10.76 -19.92 -10.00
N ALA A 103 -10.53 -21.18 -10.34
CA ALA A 103 -10.93 -21.75 -11.63
C ALA A 103 -11.06 -23.27 -11.44
N GLN A 104 -12.22 -23.71 -10.96
CA GLN A 104 -12.64 -25.11 -11.01
C GLN A 104 -13.99 -25.22 -11.72
#